data_AF-D9WH38-F1
#
_entry.id   AF-D9WH38-F1
#
_cell.length_a   1.000
_cell.length_b   1.000
_cell.length_c   1.000
_cell.angle_alpha   90.00
_cell.angle_beta   90.00
_cell.angle_gamma   90.00
#
_symmetry.space_group_name_H-M   'P 1'
#
loop_
_entity.id
_entity.type
_entity.pdbx_description
1 polymer ?
#
loop_
_entity_poly.entity_id
_entity_poly.type
_entity_poly.pdbx_seq_one_letter_code
_entity_poly.pdbx_strand_id
1 'polypeptide(L)'
;MEAPLYPDFPLDPSTPRGGQPAFWVGPRHLAGDDGRLYDAVADTLSGLGWTSLTIVRGRHEPDEEPEDRQVLRSTVLHISPDTLRWAQWSLADEPFHLGELPIAWQISARAETSSPLAQWSAYFTLDVPGEAVSDFLVALDARDQLAMPLVGPELVLDAVAAHGWLRDIDLSQEAATDPTFTSHLSLGEVPPLIQDADPRALTTGADEAGPAGWQAWAEPALGAPCLWAGLLRRKRPARPRGRLRRLP
;
A
#
# COMPACT_ATOMS: atom_id res chain seq x y z
N MET A 1 41.94 34.40 -8.28
CA MET A 1 42.39 34.18 -6.91
C MET A 1 41.25 33.47 -6.22
N GLU A 2 41.28 32.14 -6.19
CA GLU A 2 40.41 31.32 -5.36
C GLU A 2 41.26 30.19 -4.79
N ALA A 3 41.20 30.04 -3.46
CA ALA A 3 41.97 29.10 -2.70
C ALA A 3 41.24 27.73 -2.65
N PRO A 4 41.96 26.60 -2.76
CA PRO A 4 41.37 25.30 -2.50
C PRO A 4 41.27 25.08 -0.98
N LEU A 5 40.04 25.00 -0.47
CA LEU A 5 39.77 24.45 0.86
C LEU A 5 39.49 22.96 0.72
N TYR A 6 40.53 22.15 0.89
CA TYR A 6 40.57 20.89 1.67
C TYR A 6 41.80 20.06 1.26
N PRO A 7 42.93 20.16 1.99
CA PRO A 7 43.88 19.06 2.10
C PRO A 7 43.63 18.33 3.43
N ASP A 8 43.33 17.03 3.36
CA ASP A 8 43.92 15.99 4.21
C ASP A 8 43.01 14.75 4.30
N PHE A 9 43.13 13.88 3.30
CA PHE A 9 43.02 12.43 3.52
C PHE A 9 44.17 11.76 2.75
N PRO A 10 45.11 11.08 3.42
CA PRO A 10 46.20 10.42 2.73
C PRO A 10 45.79 9.02 2.25
N LEU A 11 45.97 8.86 0.93
CA LEU A 11 46.60 7.74 0.23
C LEU A 11 45.96 6.34 0.34
N ASP A 12 45.23 6.05 -0.75
CA ASP A 12 44.97 4.78 -1.44
C ASP A 12 46.06 3.69 -1.24
N PRO A 13 45.70 2.41 -1.42
CA PRO A 13 45.97 1.85 -2.75
C PRO A 13 44.89 0.88 -3.23
N SER A 14 44.24 1.19 -4.33
CA SER A 14 44.44 0.53 -5.64
C SER A 14 43.15 0.63 -6.46
N THR A 15 42.92 1.78 -7.08
CA THR A 15 41.97 1.88 -8.20
C THR A 15 42.50 1.18 -9.45
N PRO A 16 41.70 0.33 -10.14
CA PRO A 16 41.84 0.14 -11.57
C PRO A 16 41.12 1.29 -12.30
N ARG A 17 41.80 1.85 -13.30
CA ARG A 17 41.37 2.94 -14.18
C ARG A 17 40.00 2.74 -14.79
N GLY A 18 39.17 3.79 -14.74
CA GLY A 18 38.33 4.18 -15.88
C GLY A 18 36.86 3.82 -15.84
N GLY A 19 36.29 3.49 -14.68
CA GLY A 19 34.83 3.52 -14.48
C GLY A 19 34.48 4.73 -13.61
N GLN A 20 33.53 5.56 -14.02
CA GLN A 20 32.85 6.42 -13.04
C GLN A 20 32.38 5.54 -11.88
N PRO A 21 32.46 6.00 -10.61
CA PRO A 21 31.83 5.27 -9.53
C PRO A 21 30.35 5.18 -9.87
N ALA A 22 29.91 4.01 -10.31
CA ALA A 22 28.52 3.70 -10.44
C ALA A 22 27.98 3.69 -9.01
N PHE A 23 27.45 4.83 -8.57
CA PHE A 23 26.56 4.86 -7.44
C PHE A 23 25.36 4.02 -7.88
N TRP A 24 25.35 2.76 -7.47
CA TRP A 24 24.15 1.92 -7.52
C TRP A 24 23.21 2.47 -6.45
N VAL A 25 22.65 3.64 -6.72
CA VAL A 25 21.52 4.18 -5.97
C VAL A 25 20.40 3.20 -6.25
N GLY A 26 20.06 2.37 -5.25
CA GLY A 26 18.94 1.46 -5.36
C GLY A 26 17.65 2.25 -5.69
N PRO A 27 16.66 1.61 -6.35
CA PRO A 27 15.32 2.16 -6.62
C PRO A 27 14.70 3.03 -5.50
N ARG A 28 15.04 2.71 -4.25
CA ARG A 28 14.53 3.29 -3.01
C ARG A 28 14.78 4.78 -2.82
N HIS A 29 15.96 5.31 -3.16
CA HIS A 29 16.29 6.72 -2.86
C HIS A 29 15.45 7.71 -3.68
N LEU A 30 14.81 7.23 -4.75
CA LEU A 30 13.91 8.03 -5.55
C LEU A 30 12.54 8.15 -4.87
N ALA A 31 12.09 7.12 -4.14
CA ALA A 31 10.75 6.99 -3.58
C ALA A 31 10.66 7.24 -2.06
N GLY A 32 11.72 7.77 -1.45
CA GLY A 32 11.86 8.05 -0.01
C GLY A 32 12.43 6.88 0.81
N ASP A 33 13.12 7.21 1.91
CA ASP A 33 13.85 6.27 2.77
C ASP A 33 13.37 6.38 4.23
N ASP A 34 12.87 5.28 4.79
CA ASP A 34 12.52 5.14 6.21
C ASP A 34 13.60 4.39 7.01
N GLY A 35 14.67 3.95 6.33
CA GLY A 35 15.81 3.21 6.85
C GLY A 35 15.55 1.78 7.31
N ARG A 36 14.30 1.28 7.31
CA ARG A 36 13.98 -0.05 7.90
C ARG A 36 12.79 -0.78 7.28
N LEU A 37 11.62 -0.15 7.13
CA LEU A 37 10.41 -0.87 6.75
C LEU A 37 10.42 -1.20 5.25
N TYR A 38 10.91 -0.31 4.37
CA TYR A 38 11.10 -0.68 2.97
C TYR A 38 12.05 -1.88 2.82
N ASP A 39 13.23 -1.83 3.43
CA ASP A 39 14.25 -2.87 3.26
C ASP A 39 13.74 -4.23 3.74
N ALA A 40 13.08 -4.29 4.91
CA ALA A 40 12.50 -5.54 5.44
C ALA A 40 11.47 -6.18 4.49
N VAL A 41 10.58 -5.35 3.92
CA VAL A 41 9.55 -5.82 3.01
C VAL A 41 10.12 -6.15 1.63
N ALA A 42 11.03 -5.34 1.10
CA ALA A 42 11.67 -5.54 -0.18
C ALA A 42 12.55 -6.80 -0.20
N ASP A 43 13.25 -7.10 0.89
CA ASP A 43 14.02 -8.33 1.05
C ASP A 43 13.11 -9.56 1.03
N THR A 44 11.97 -9.50 1.73
CA THR A 44 10.95 -10.56 1.71
C THR A 44 10.41 -10.78 0.30
N LEU A 45 10.01 -9.70 -0.39
CA LEU A 45 9.50 -9.75 -1.76
C LEU A 45 10.54 -10.33 -2.74
N SER A 46 11.80 -9.95 -2.58
CA SER A 46 12.90 -10.49 -3.38
C SER A 46 13.12 -11.98 -3.12
N GLY A 47 13.02 -12.41 -1.87
CA GLY A 47 13.07 -13.83 -1.47
C GLY A 47 11.92 -14.66 -2.05
N LEU A 48 10.74 -14.05 -2.24
CA LEU A 48 9.59 -14.65 -2.92
C LEU A 48 9.72 -14.62 -4.46
N GLY A 49 10.79 -14.03 -5.00
CA GLY A 49 11.03 -13.93 -6.44
C GLY A 49 10.22 -12.83 -7.14
N TRP A 50 9.66 -11.87 -6.40
CA TRP A 50 8.95 -10.74 -7.00
C TRP A 50 9.92 -9.80 -7.71
N THR A 51 9.49 -9.28 -8.86
CA THR A 51 10.31 -8.37 -9.66
C THR A 51 10.06 -6.93 -9.24
N SER A 52 11.11 -6.18 -8.92
CA SER A 52 11.05 -4.76 -8.58
C SER A 52 11.28 -3.87 -9.82
N LEU A 53 10.48 -2.82 -9.95
CA LEU A 53 10.53 -1.80 -10.99
C LEU A 53 10.42 -0.42 -10.33
N THR A 54 11.29 0.51 -10.68
CA THR A 54 11.14 1.91 -10.27
C THR A 54 10.29 2.66 -11.29
N ILE A 55 9.24 3.32 -10.82
CA ILE A 55 8.37 4.13 -11.66
C ILE A 55 8.44 5.56 -11.15
N VAL A 56 8.70 6.50 -12.05
CA VAL A 56 8.60 7.93 -11.76
C VAL A 56 7.39 8.47 -12.50
N ARG A 57 6.37 8.91 -11.77
CA ARG A 57 5.13 9.43 -12.35
C ARG A 57 4.99 10.90 -11.98
N GLY A 58 5.12 11.81 -12.94
CA GLY A 58 4.91 13.25 -12.75
C GLY A 58 5.65 14.08 -13.78
N ARG A 59 5.25 15.34 -13.93
CA ARG A 59 5.91 16.36 -14.75
C ARG A 59 6.12 17.56 -13.82
N HIS A 60 7.37 18.00 -13.72
CA HIS A 60 7.71 19.21 -12.98
C HIS A 60 8.42 20.15 -13.93
N GLU A 61 7.70 21.17 -14.37
CA GLU A 61 8.32 22.30 -15.05
C GLU A 61 8.71 23.37 -14.01
N PRO A 62 9.92 23.97 -14.11
CA PRO A 62 10.46 24.86 -13.08
C PRO A 62 9.59 26.07 -12.70
N ASP A 63 8.74 26.53 -13.62
CA ASP A 63 7.87 27.71 -13.46
C ASP A 63 6.38 27.35 -13.33
N GLU A 64 6.04 26.08 -13.06
CA GLU A 64 4.65 25.62 -12.97
C GLU A 64 4.05 25.94 -11.58
N GLU A 65 2.88 26.61 -11.60
CA GLU A 65 2.11 26.93 -10.40
C GLU A 65 1.79 25.64 -9.62
N PRO A 66 1.79 25.65 -8.27
CA PRO A 66 1.61 24.45 -7.45
C PRO A 66 0.36 23.62 -7.79
N GLU A 67 -0.70 24.29 -8.27
CA GLU A 67 -1.98 23.70 -8.66
C GLU A 67 -1.92 22.96 -10.01
N ASP A 68 -0.97 23.32 -10.88
CA ASP A 68 -0.76 22.74 -12.21
C ASP A 68 0.31 21.64 -12.20
N ARG A 69 1.08 21.50 -11.11
CA ARG A 69 2.13 20.50 -10.97
C ARG A 69 1.54 19.10 -11.02
N GLN A 70 2.04 18.28 -11.95
CA GLN A 70 1.83 16.84 -11.87
C GLN A 70 2.82 16.27 -10.86
N VAL A 71 2.34 16.05 -9.63
CA VAL A 71 3.08 15.47 -8.49
C VAL A 71 4.03 14.38 -8.95
N LEU A 72 5.34 14.60 -8.79
CA LEU A 72 6.36 13.57 -9.00
C LEU A 72 6.25 12.53 -7.90
N ARG A 73 5.62 11.40 -8.22
CA ARG A 73 5.60 10.20 -7.41
C ARG A 73 6.63 9.24 -7.98
N SER A 74 7.81 9.25 -7.40
CA SER A 74 8.71 8.11 -7.50
C SER A 74 8.16 6.99 -6.62
N THR A 75 7.90 5.84 -7.21
CA THR A 75 7.37 4.68 -6.51
C THR A 75 8.18 3.45 -6.89
N VAL A 76 8.32 2.52 -5.96
CA VAL A 76 8.91 1.21 -6.26
C VAL A 76 7.79 0.20 -6.34
N LEU A 77 7.60 -0.40 -7.51
CA LEU A 77 6.59 -1.40 -7.78
C LEU A 77 7.22 -2.78 -7.80
N HIS A 78 6.76 -3.67 -6.93
CA HIS A 78 7.08 -5.08 -6.92
C HIS A 78 5.91 -5.87 -7.52
N ILE A 79 6.20 -6.78 -8.44
CA ILE A 79 5.19 -7.58 -9.14
C ILE A 79 5.49 -9.07 -8.89
N SER A 80 4.47 -9.84 -8.51
CA SER A 80 4.59 -11.28 -8.31
C SER A 80 4.91 -12.01 -9.62
N PRO A 81 5.56 -13.19 -9.58
CA PRO A 81 5.90 -13.96 -10.79
C PRO A 81 4.70 -14.29 -11.69
N ASP A 82 3.53 -14.51 -11.10
CA ASP A 82 2.29 -14.78 -11.81
C ASP A 82 1.54 -13.52 -12.27
N THR A 83 2.06 -12.33 -11.92
CA THR A 83 1.50 -11.00 -12.21
C THR A 83 0.11 -10.75 -11.64
N LEU A 84 -0.36 -11.58 -10.69
CA LEU A 84 -1.66 -11.43 -10.06
C LEU A 84 -1.63 -10.52 -8.83
N ARG A 85 -0.44 -10.22 -8.31
CA ARG A 85 -0.23 -9.39 -7.11
C ARG A 85 0.83 -8.34 -7.42
N TRP A 86 0.70 -7.20 -6.77
CA TRP A 86 1.75 -6.20 -6.77
C TRP A 86 1.75 -5.44 -5.44
N ALA A 87 2.94 -4.97 -5.06
CA ALA A 87 3.17 -4.18 -3.89
C ALA A 87 3.90 -2.90 -4.32
N GLN A 88 3.41 -1.76 -3.89
CA GLN A 88 3.93 -0.46 -4.26
C GLN A 88 4.40 0.25 -2.99
N TRP A 89 5.67 0.63 -3.00
CA TRP A 89 6.27 1.53 -2.03
C TRP A 89 6.15 2.97 -2.52
N SER A 90 5.68 3.85 -1.65
CA SER A 90 5.72 5.29 -1.88
C SER A 90 5.79 6.04 -0.56
N LEU A 91 6.95 6.62 -0.23
CA LEU A 91 7.02 7.80 0.64
C LEU A 91 6.77 9.00 -0.27
N ALA A 92 5.50 9.33 -0.45
CA ALA A 92 5.13 10.42 -1.34
C ALA A 92 5.55 11.78 -0.76
N ASP A 93 5.96 12.70 -1.63
CA ASP A 93 6.05 14.14 -1.31
C ASP A 93 4.68 14.71 -0.89
N GLU A 94 3.59 14.03 -1.27
CA GLU A 94 2.21 14.25 -0.83
C GLU A 94 1.55 12.93 -0.38
N PRO A 95 1.62 12.57 0.91
CA PRO A 95 1.08 11.31 1.40
C PRO A 95 -0.45 11.31 1.49
N PHE A 96 -1.04 10.14 1.20
CA PHE A 96 -2.42 9.85 1.59
C PHE A 96 -2.44 9.39 3.05
N HIS A 97 -3.50 9.73 3.77
CA HIS A 97 -3.59 9.41 5.19
C HIS A 97 -4.68 8.37 5.46
N LEU A 98 -4.35 7.43 6.35
CA LEU A 98 -5.32 6.57 7.04
C LEU A 98 -5.44 7.11 8.47
N GLY A 99 -6.55 7.82 8.75
CA GLY A 99 -6.59 8.73 9.90
C GLY A 99 -5.60 9.88 9.68
N GLU A 100 -4.66 10.06 10.60
CA GLU A 100 -3.58 11.06 10.52
C GLU A 100 -2.24 10.46 10.06
N LEU A 101 -2.21 9.18 9.68
CA LEU A 101 -0.97 8.46 9.39
C LEU A 101 -0.74 8.30 7.88
N PRO A 102 0.44 8.67 7.35
CA PRO A 102 0.74 8.54 5.93
C PRO A 102 0.85 7.06 5.51
N ILE A 103 0.27 6.72 4.36
CA ILE A 103 0.36 5.41 3.73
C ILE A 103 1.74 5.26 3.09
N ALA A 104 2.41 4.13 3.37
CA ALA A 104 3.75 3.79 2.90
C ALA A 104 3.72 2.66 1.86
N TRP A 105 2.96 1.60 2.14
CA TRP A 105 2.78 0.45 1.26
C TRP A 105 1.34 0.34 0.78
N GLN A 106 1.19 0.11 -0.53
CA GLN A 106 -0.06 -0.32 -1.14
C GLN A 106 0.14 -1.70 -1.76
N ILE A 107 -0.63 -2.68 -1.32
CA ILE A 107 -0.58 -4.05 -1.85
C ILE A 107 -1.92 -4.36 -2.50
N SER A 108 -1.89 -4.87 -3.73
CA SER A 108 -3.10 -5.13 -4.50
C SER A 108 -3.04 -6.49 -5.17
N ALA A 109 -4.21 -7.10 -5.34
CA ALA A 109 -4.32 -8.37 -6.06
C ALA A 109 -5.54 -8.42 -6.96
N ARG A 110 -5.44 -9.28 -7.98
CA ARG A 110 -6.50 -9.61 -8.95
C ARG A 110 -6.60 -11.12 -9.12
N ALA A 111 -7.79 -11.63 -9.39
CA ALA A 111 -8.00 -13.06 -9.63
C ALA A 111 -7.52 -13.52 -11.02
N GLU A 112 -7.50 -12.62 -12.01
CA GLU A 112 -7.20 -12.98 -13.40
C GLU A 112 -6.25 -11.95 -14.03
N THR A 113 -5.27 -12.43 -14.80
CA THR A 113 -4.30 -11.59 -15.51
C THR A 113 -4.94 -10.74 -16.61
N SER A 114 -6.09 -11.20 -17.14
CA SER A 114 -6.92 -10.51 -18.13
C SER A 114 -7.54 -9.21 -17.60
N SER A 115 -7.73 -9.10 -16.27
CA SER A 115 -8.28 -7.91 -15.63
C SER A 115 -7.16 -6.93 -15.31
N PRO A 116 -7.18 -5.70 -15.85
CA PRO A 116 -6.20 -4.69 -15.48
C PRO A 116 -6.46 -4.10 -14.07
N LEU A 117 -7.55 -4.50 -13.41
CA LEU A 117 -8.01 -3.89 -12.17
C LEU A 117 -7.76 -4.82 -10.98
N ALA A 118 -7.27 -4.22 -9.89
CA ALA A 118 -7.28 -4.83 -8.58
C ALA A 118 -8.72 -5.18 -8.16
N GLN A 119 -8.89 -6.36 -7.58
CA GLN A 119 -10.13 -6.77 -6.93
C GLN A 119 -10.18 -6.31 -5.48
N TRP A 120 -9.02 -6.20 -4.84
CA TRP A 120 -8.85 -5.57 -3.55
C TRP A 120 -7.47 -4.93 -3.43
N SER A 121 -7.37 -4.00 -2.50
CA SER A 121 -6.12 -3.35 -2.11
C SER A 121 -6.04 -3.26 -0.59
N ALA A 122 -4.86 -3.56 -0.06
CA ALA A 122 -4.45 -3.34 1.31
C ALA A 122 -3.49 -2.14 1.37
N TYR A 123 -3.63 -1.29 2.37
CA TYR A 123 -2.79 -0.10 2.58
C TYR A 123 -2.20 -0.17 3.98
N PHE A 124 -0.91 0.15 4.11
CA PHE A 124 -0.17 0.09 5.37
C PHE A 124 0.58 1.40 5.60
N THR A 125 0.54 1.91 6.83
CA THR A 125 1.27 3.11 7.23
C THR A 125 2.73 2.80 7.58
N LEU A 126 3.55 3.84 7.73
CA LEU A 126 4.97 3.69 8.12
C LEU A 126 5.17 3.02 9.48
N ASP A 127 4.19 3.15 10.39
CA ASP A 127 4.31 2.63 11.75
C ASP A 127 3.88 1.15 11.85
N VAL A 128 3.37 0.54 10.76
CA VAL A 128 3.16 -0.90 10.70
C VAL A 128 4.52 -1.61 10.73
N PRO A 129 4.76 -2.56 11.66
CA PRO A 129 6.02 -3.29 11.69
C PRO A 129 6.31 -4.00 10.36
N GLY A 130 7.54 -3.91 9.87
CA GLY A 130 7.92 -4.49 8.58
C GLY A 130 7.75 -6.00 8.52
N GLU A 131 7.95 -6.69 9.64
CA GLU A 131 7.66 -8.11 9.79
C GLU A 131 6.17 -8.43 9.60
N ALA A 132 5.25 -7.57 10.06
CA ALA A 132 3.82 -7.80 9.89
C ALA A 132 3.38 -7.63 8.42
N VAL A 133 3.94 -6.63 7.73
CA VAL A 133 3.72 -6.46 6.27
C VAL A 133 4.34 -7.63 5.49
N SER A 134 5.51 -8.09 5.92
CA SER A 134 6.21 -9.24 5.31
C SER A 134 5.44 -10.53 5.50
N ASP A 135 4.97 -10.83 6.71
CA ASP A 135 4.14 -12.00 7.02
C ASP A 135 2.84 -11.98 6.22
N PHE A 136 2.21 -10.80 6.09
CA PHE A 136 1.05 -10.62 5.22
C PHE A 136 1.38 -10.98 3.76
N LEU A 137 2.52 -10.51 3.24
CA LEU A 137 2.94 -10.78 1.86
C LEU A 137 3.31 -12.25 1.63
N VAL A 138 3.98 -12.91 2.59
CA VAL A 138 4.25 -14.35 2.55
C VAL A 138 2.94 -15.14 2.54
N ALA A 139 2.02 -14.79 3.43
CA ALA A 139 0.71 -15.42 3.48
C ALA A 139 -0.09 -15.16 2.20
N LEU A 140 0.04 -13.99 1.58
CA LEU A 140 -0.61 -13.63 0.32
C LEU A 140 -0.02 -14.38 -0.88
N ASP A 141 1.30 -14.54 -0.93
CA ASP A 141 2.01 -15.24 -2.01
C ASP A 141 1.65 -16.73 -2.03
N ALA A 142 1.52 -17.34 -0.85
CA ALA A 142 1.12 -18.74 -0.68
C ALA A 142 -0.37 -19.04 -1.04
N ARG A 143 -1.18 -18.03 -1.40
CA ARG A 143 -2.62 -18.21 -1.66
C ARG A 143 -2.91 -18.46 -3.13
N ASP A 144 -3.45 -19.63 -3.44
CA ASP A 144 -3.91 -19.98 -4.79
C ASP A 144 -5.17 -19.19 -5.22
N GLN A 145 -6.01 -18.80 -4.26
CA GLN A 145 -7.26 -18.07 -4.51
C GLN A 145 -7.20 -16.66 -3.95
N LEU A 146 -6.95 -15.69 -4.82
CA LEU A 146 -6.76 -14.28 -4.44
C LEU A 146 -8.05 -13.50 -4.24
N ALA A 147 -9.17 -14.03 -4.73
CA ALA A 147 -10.48 -13.46 -4.46
C ALA A 147 -11.51 -14.56 -4.30
N MET A 148 -12.08 -14.63 -3.10
CA MET A 148 -13.31 -15.37 -2.90
C MET A 148 -14.51 -14.54 -3.43
N PRO A 149 -15.52 -15.21 -4.00
CA PRO A 149 -16.84 -14.61 -4.23
C PRO A 149 -17.33 -13.92 -2.95
N LEU A 150 -18.11 -12.85 -3.11
CA LEU A 150 -18.67 -12.07 -1.99
C LEU A 150 -19.26 -13.02 -0.94
N VAL A 151 -18.57 -13.18 0.18
CA VAL A 151 -19.17 -13.65 1.43
C VAL A 151 -19.22 -12.42 2.32
N GLY A 152 -20.32 -12.24 3.02
CA GLY A 152 -20.59 -11.03 3.78
C GLY A 152 -19.56 -10.76 4.88
N PRO A 153 -19.70 -9.63 5.60
CA PRO A 153 -18.82 -9.24 6.70
C PRO A 153 -18.56 -10.35 7.73
N GLU A 154 -19.53 -11.25 7.88
CA GLU A 154 -19.53 -12.36 8.81
C GLU A 154 -18.34 -13.31 8.60
N LEU A 155 -17.90 -13.53 7.35
CA LEU A 155 -16.77 -14.43 7.09
C LEU A 155 -15.45 -13.88 7.64
N VAL A 156 -15.24 -12.56 7.53
CA VAL A 156 -14.04 -11.93 8.07
C VAL A 156 -14.06 -11.98 9.59
N LEU A 157 -15.21 -11.71 10.19
CA LEU A 157 -15.40 -11.79 11.64
C LEU A 157 -15.29 -13.23 12.17
N ASP A 158 -15.81 -14.22 11.44
CA ASP A 158 -15.65 -15.64 11.76
C ASP A 158 -14.18 -16.06 11.66
N ALA A 159 -13.47 -15.59 10.64
CA ALA A 159 -12.05 -15.87 10.48
C ALA A 159 -11.25 -15.32 11.65
N VAL A 160 -11.41 -14.05 12.02
CA VAL A 160 -10.65 -13.49 13.17
C VAL A 160 -11.10 -14.08 14.50
N ALA A 161 -12.39 -14.39 14.67
CA ALA A 161 -12.89 -15.09 15.86
C ALA A 161 -12.28 -16.49 16.00
N ALA A 162 -12.10 -17.23 14.89
CA ALA A 162 -11.41 -18.51 14.89
C ALA A 162 -9.92 -18.38 15.30
N HIS A 163 -9.33 -17.19 15.16
CA HIS A 163 -7.99 -16.85 15.65
C HIS A 163 -8.01 -16.21 17.05
N GLY A 164 -9.13 -16.33 17.77
CA GLY A 164 -9.26 -15.92 19.17
C GLY A 164 -9.66 -14.47 19.38
N TRP A 165 -9.96 -13.70 18.32
CA TRP A 165 -10.45 -12.33 18.47
C TRP A 165 -11.88 -12.33 19.02
N LEU A 166 -12.20 -11.31 19.81
CA LEU A 166 -13.51 -11.10 20.41
C LEU A 166 -14.34 -10.20 19.50
N ARG A 167 -15.54 -10.63 19.10
CA ARG A 167 -16.48 -9.74 18.41
C ARG A 167 -16.95 -8.64 19.35
N ASP A 168 -17.08 -7.43 18.85
CA ASP A 168 -17.62 -6.31 19.61
C ASP A 168 -19.06 -6.61 20.06
N ILE A 169 -19.45 -6.21 21.27
CA ILE A 169 -20.80 -6.50 21.79
C ILE A 169 -21.83 -5.59 21.13
N ASP A 170 -21.49 -4.32 20.94
CA ASP A 170 -22.36 -3.30 20.38
C ASP A 170 -22.34 -3.35 18.83
N LEU A 171 -21.21 -3.76 18.25
CA LEU A 171 -20.97 -3.85 16.81
C LEU A 171 -20.61 -5.26 16.33
N SER A 172 -21.26 -6.29 16.87
CA SER A 172 -20.92 -7.73 16.65
C SER A 172 -20.93 -8.24 15.20
N GLN A 173 -21.52 -7.48 14.28
CA GLN A 173 -21.57 -7.77 12.84
C GLN A 173 -20.57 -6.96 12.03
N GLU A 174 -19.86 -6.03 12.66
CA GLU A 174 -19.03 -5.04 11.98
C GLU A 174 -17.66 -4.88 12.62
N ALA A 175 -17.44 -5.35 13.85
CA ALA A 175 -16.17 -5.15 14.55
C ALA A 175 -15.72 -6.36 15.39
N ALA A 176 -14.40 -6.48 15.54
CA ALA A 176 -13.73 -7.40 16.44
C ALA A 176 -12.49 -6.74 17.06
N THR A 177 -12.11 -7.18 18.24
CA THR A 177 -10.93 -6.70 18.97
C THR A 177 -10.12 -7.91 19.43
N ASP A 178 -8.80 -7.78 19.44
CA ASP A 178 -7.93 -8.85 19.92
C ASP A 178 -8.07 -9.02 21.46
N PRO A 179 -7.69 -10.18 22.02
CA PRO A 179 -7.83 -10.43 23.46
C PRO A 179 -7.09 -9.46 24.39
N THR A 180 -6.06 -8.77 23.88
CA THR A 180 -5.31 -7.77 24.65
C THR A 180 -5.93 -6.39 24.58
N PHE A 181 -6.97 -6.19 23.76
CA PHE A 181 -7.62 -4.90 23.51
C PHE A 181 -6.66 -3.83 23.00
N THR A 182 -5.61 -4.25 22.28
CA THR A 182 -4.62 -3.35 21.69
C THR A 182 -4.75 -3.24 20.19
N SER A 183 -5.48 -4.16 19.55
CA SER A 183 -5.69 -4.25 18.11
C SER A 183 -7.17 -4.43 17.82
N HIS A 184 -7.65 -3.64 16.88
CA HIS A 184 -9.06 -3.56 16.51
C HIS A 184 -9.22 -3.80 15.03
N LEU A 185 -10.39 -4.32 14.66
CA LEU A 185 -10.82 -4.52 13.28
C LEU A 185 -12.27 -4.03 13.18
N SER A 186 -12.56 -3.17 12.22
CA SER A 186 -13.92 -2.71 11.95
C SER A 186 -14.22 -2.61 10.46
N LEU A 187 -15.47 -2.84 10.09
CA LEU A 187 -15.98 -2.56 8.76
C LEU A 187 -16.59 -1.16 8.77
N GLY A 188 -16.07 -0.28 7.92
CA GLY A 188 -16.56 1.09 7.85
C GLY A 188 -16.40 1.68 6.45
N GLU A 189 -16.75 2.96 6.32
CA GLU A 189 -16.49 3.71 5.10
C GLU A 189 -14.99 3.90 4.88
N VAL A 190 -14.53 3.68 3.65
CA VAL A 190 -13.13 3.91 3.27
C VAL A 190 -12.87 5.41 3.17
N PRO A 191 -11.77 5.93 3.75
CA PRO A 191 -11.39 7.32 3.59
C PRO A 191 -11.41 7.79 2.13
N PRO A 192 -11.95 8.98 1.85
CA PRO A 192 -12.25 9.45 0.48
C PRO A 192 -10.99 9.60 -0.40
N LEU A 193 -9.81 9.74 0.21
CA LEU A 193 -8.54 9.98 -0.48
C LEU A 193 -7.80 8.69 -0.87
N ILE A 194 -8.30 7.50 -0.50
CA ILE A 194 -7.64 6.24 -0.84
C ILE A 194 -7.88 5.92 -2.32
N GLN A 195 -6.87 6.25 -3.12
CA GLN A 195 -6.82 6.01 -4.56
C GLN A 195 -6.71 4.51 -4.84
N ASP A 196 -7.86 3.92 -5.19
CA ASP A 196 -7.90 2.59 -5.77
C ASP A 196 -7.11 2.57 -7.09
N ALA A 197 -6.53 1.44 -7.47
CA ALA A 197 -6.01 1.23 -8.82
C ALA A 197 -7.15 1.25 -9.88
N ASP A 198 -8.41 1.57 -9.52
CA ASP A 198 -9.43 2.02 -10.47
C ASP A 198 -9.22 3.46 -10.92
N PRO A 199 -8.92 3.70 -12.20
CA PRO A 199 -9.03 5.06 -12.75
C PRO A 199 -10.46 5.63 -12.66
N ARG A 200 -11.50 4.79 -12.48
CA ARG A 200 -12.89 5.26 -12.31
C ARG A 200 -13.18 5.85 -10.93
N ALA A 201 -12.34 5.60 -9.92
CA ALA A 201 -12.49 6.22 -8.61
C ALA A 201 -12.32 7.76 -8.68
N LEU A 202 -11.65 8.26 -9.72
CA LEU A 202 -11.46 9.69 -10.02
C LEU A 202 -12.73 10.38 -10.57
N THR A 203 -13.80 9.63 -10.84
CA THR A 203 -15.03 10.15 -11.48
C THR A 203 -16.27 10.15 -10.58
N THR A 204 -16.16 9.63 -9.36
CA THR A 204 -17.26 9.61 -8.38
C THR A 204 -17.37 10.98 -7.71
N GLY A 205 -18.55 11.62 -7.76
CA GLY A 205 -18.80 12.92 -7.14
C GLY A 205 -18.78 12.85 -5.60
N ALA A 206 -18.46 13.97 -4.96
CA ALA A 206 -18.21 14.09 -3.52
C ALA A 206 -19.40 13.76 -2.57
N ASP A 207 -20.55 13.36 -3.10
CA ASP A 207 -21.83 13.25 -2.37
C ASP A 207 -22.39 11.82 -2.30
N GLU A 208 -21.63 10.81 -2.77
CA GLU A 208 -21.96 9.39 -2.56
C GLU A 208 -21.17 8.84 -1.37
N ALA A 209 -21.86 8.17 -0.43
CA ALA A 209 -21.21 7.42 0.64
C ALA A 209 -20.16 6.46 0.06
N GLY A 210 -18.95 6.56 0.58
CA GLY A 210 -17.77 5.84 0.11
C GLY A 210 -17.94 4.33 0.15
N PRO A 211 -17.11 3.59 -0.62
CA PRO A 211 -17.12 2.14 -0.55
C PRO A 211 -16.72 1.67 0.85
N ALA A 212 -17.35 0.60 1.34
CA ALA A 212 -16.96 0.00 2.62
C ALA A 212 -15.62 -0.74 2.52
N GLY A 213 -14.88 -0.79 3.61
CA GLY A 213 -13.60 -1.47 3.75
C GLY A 213 -13.32 -1.86 5.19
N TRP A 214 -12.50 -2.90 5.35
CA TRP A 214 -12.04 -3.37 6.65
C TRP A 214 -10.85 -2.55 7.11
N GLN A 215 -10.97 -1.89 8.25
CA GLN A 215 -9.92 -1.13 8.89
C GLN A 215 -9.39 -1.93 10.06
N ALA A 216 -8.07 -2.10 10.14
CA ALA A 216 -7.39 -2.68 11.27
C ALA A 216 -6.41 -1.66 11.85
N TRP A 217 -6.36 -1.50 13.16
CA TRP A 217 -5.42 -0.58 13.80
C TRP A 217 -5.02 -1.10 15.16
N ALA A 218 -3.87 -0.64 15.66
CA ALA A 218 -3.50 -0.83 17.05
C ALA A 218 -3.61 0.45 17.85
N GLU A 219 -4.32 0.37 18.96
CA GLU A 219 -4.51 1.41 19.95
C GLU A 219 -4.10 0.85 21.32
N PRO A 220 -2.90 1.17 21.84
CA PRO A 220 -2.31 0.47 22.98
C PRO A 220 -3.04 0.75 24.30
N ALA A 221 -3.82 1.83 24.35
CA ALA A 221 -4.74 2.16 25.42
C ALA A 221 -5.87 3.02 24.84
N LEU A 222 -7.07 2.92 25.40
CA LEU A 222 -8.22 3.70 24.95
C LEU A 222 -7.93 5.22 24.94
N GLY A 223 -8.12 5.86 23.80
CA GLY A 223 -7.81 7.25 23.50
C GLY A 223 -6.34 7.54 23.18
N ALA A 224 -5.46 6.52 23.16
CA ALA A 224 -4.06 6.70 22.77
C ALA A 224 -3.94 6.86 21.24
N PRO A 225 -2.89 7.54 20.76
CA PRO A 225 -2.60 7.55 19.33
C PRO A 225 -2.44 6.12 18.80
N CYS A 226 -3.01 5.87 17.61
CA CYS A 226 -2.83 4.60 16.93
C CYS A 226 -1.34 4.36 16.67
N LEU A 227 -0.85 3.18 17.05
CA LEU A 227 0.52 2.75 16.77
C LEU A 227 0.70 2.32 15.32
N TRP A 228 -0.33 1.75 14.71
CA TRP A 228 -0.31 1.41 13.29
C TRP A 228 -1.74 1.31 12.78
N ALA A 229 -1.92 1.46 11.47
CA ALA A 229 -3.20 1.27 10.83
C ALA A 229 -3.04 0.62 9.45
N GLY A 230 -4.03 -0.18 9.08
CA GLY A 230 -4.16 -0.79 7.77
C GLY A 230 -5.61 -0.81 7.30
N LEU A 231 -5.80 -0.76 5.99
CA LEU A 231 -7.12 -0.82 5.38
C LEU A 231 -7.12 -1.86 4.27
N LEU A 232 -8.11 -2.75 4.28
CA LEU A 232 -8.44 -3.64 3.18
C LEU A 232 -9.76 -3.19 2.52
N ARG A 233 -9.64 -2.67 1.31
CA ARG A 233 -10.79 -2.30 0.47
C ARG A 233 -10.98 -3.31 -0.64
N ARG A 234 -12.23 -3.69 -0.90
CA ARG A 234 -12.63 -4.47 -2.08
C ARG A 234 -13.33 -3.59 -3.12
N LYS A 235 -13.16 -3.90 -4.41
CA LYS A 235 -14.00 -3.31 -5.46
C LYS A 235 -15.39 -3.92 -5.51
N ARG A 236 -16.39 -3.06 -5.70
CA ARG A 236 -17.72 -3.50 -6.14
C ARG A 236 -17.60 -4.16 -7.52
N PRO A 237 -18.22 -5.34 -7.76
CA PRO A 237 -18.31 -5.88 -9.10
C PRO A 237 -19.05 -4.89 -10.00
N ALA A 238 -18.60 -4.77 -11.26
CA ALA A 238 -19.28 -3.93 -12.24
C ALA A 238 -20.74 -4.39 -12.36
N ARG A 239 -21.71 -3.49 -12.14
CA ARG A 239 -23.13 -3.81 -12.39
C ARG A 239 -23.25 -4.30 -13.84
N PRO A 240 -23.92 -5.44 -14.10
CA PRO A 240 -24.18 -5.86 -15.46
C PRO A 240 -24.98 -4.75 -16.15
N ARG A 241 -24.45 -4.23 -17.26
CA ARG A 241 -25.17 -3.26 -18.11
C ARG A 241 -26.52 -3.90 -18.46
N GLY A 242 -27.60 -3.32 -17.97
CA GLY A 242 -28.96 -3.80 -18.22
C GLY A 242 -29.16 -3.98 -19.72
N ARG A 243 -29.56 -5.18 -20.13
CA ARG A 243 -30.00 -5.43 -21.50
C ARG A 243 -31.14 -4.46 -21.80
N LEU A 244 -30.91 -3.54 -22.74
CA LEU A 244 -31.97 -2.78 -23.38
C LEU A 244 -33.02 -3.78 -23.87
N ARG A 245 -34.18 -3.80 -23.20
CA ARG A 245 -35.38 -4.44 -23.73
C ARG A 245 -35.68 -3.76 -25.06
N ARG A 246 -35.54 -4.49 -26.17
CA ARG A 246 -36.24 -4.15 -27.41
C ARG A 246 -37.73 -4.24 -27.11
N LEU A 247 -38.42 -3.11 -27.15
CA LEU A 247 -39.87 -3.10 -27.29
C LEU A 247 -40.20 -3.37 -28.77
N PRO A 248 -41.32 -4.08 -29.04
CA PRO A 248 -41.75 -4.44 -30.39
C PRO A 248 -42.16 -3.23 -31.24
#